data_AF-A0A812W3I8-F1
#
_entry.id   AF-A0A812W3I8-F1
#
_cell.length_a   1.000
_cell.length_b   1.000
_cell.length_c   1.000
_cell.angle_alpha   90.00
_cell.angle_beta   90.00
_cell.angle_gamma   90.00
#
_symmetry.space_group_name_H-M   'P 1'
#
loop_
_entity.id
_entity.type
_entity.pdbx_description
1 polymer ?
#
loop_
_entity_poly.entity_id
_entity_poly.type
_entity_poly.pdbx_seq_one_letter_code
_entity_poly.pdbx_strand_id
1 'polypeptide(L)'
;MLAARASGSTMLPPVTKSCGSPSGLSFLCSLRGGFSHPRGAGPARRAVSRGSACCWSCTSAGGGFALIALGRSAARARCPARDLATRAVVLNATLDRVPVLYLSDPCSRTQLAERRDDWMCGDECLVDEEQEGKHADIADAPAAAREVADAMRNAAPDLRDIPICLSSESSDGGEIIVIGDPGPDPKKACLKALGIRKMCEDETIGEKKMLADPEMIGVWTAAFVETLNMTDKLRCGFNDDDPEEEEAEEAGNQKQILALTKIMSDKLQKHFLFNFSDEIVTAPVIYGGYASDGSIVGVLSSRVWT
;
A
#
# COMPACT_ATOMS: atom_id res chain seq x y z
N MET A 1 76.26 -12.57 2.53
CA MET A 1 74.82 -12.87 2.46
C MET A 1 74.25 -12.78 3.86
N LEU A 2 73.61 -11.66 4.19
CA LEU A 2 72.83 -11.43 5.41
C LEU A 2 71.98 -10.19 5.13
N ALA A 3 70.71 -10.42 4.81
CA ALA A 3 69.74 -9.36 4.55
C ALA A 3 68.75 -9.33 5.71
N ALA A 4 68.72 -8.20 6.41
CA ALA A 4 67.80 -7.90 7.50
C ALA A 4 66.38 -7.66 6.96
N ARG A 5 65.38 -8.27 7.60
CA ARG A 5 63.95 -7.97 7.40
C ARG A 5 63.51 -6.96 8.46
N ALA A 6 63.08 -5.79 8.01
CA ALA A 6 62.41 -4.79 8.83
C ALA A 6 60.94 -5.19 9.03
N SER A 7 60.49 -5.19 10.29
CA SER A 7 59.10 -5.36 10.70
C SER A 7 58.46 -3.97 10.81
N GLY A 8 57.52 -3.66 9.92
CA GLY A 8 56.74 -2.42 9.96
C GLY A 8 55.51 -2.61 10.83
N SER A 9 55.50 -1.98 12.00
CA SER A 9 54.36 -1.92 12.91
C SER A 9 53.59 -0.63 12.64
N THR A 10 52.43 -0.74 11.98
CA THR A 10 51.54 0.39 11.71
C THR A 10 50.70 0.69 12.95
N MET A 11 50.92 1.84 13.59
CA MET A 11 50.09 2.34 14.68
C MET A 11 48.80 2.94 14.11
N LEU A 12 47.65 2.51 14.65
CA LEU A 12 46.35 3.14 14.44
C LEU A 12 46.15 4.29 15.46
N PRO A 13 45.51 5.41 15.07
CA PRO A 13 45.25 6.52 15.98
C PRO A 13 44.08 6.23 16.96
N PRO A 14 44.09 6.86 18.15
CA PRO A 14 43.08 6.65 19.17
C PRO A 14 41.76 7.37 18.87
N VAL A 15 40.66 6.67 19.14
CA VAL A 15 39.29 7.18 19.12
C VAL A 15 39.07 8.12 20.31
N THR A 16 38.87 9.41 20.05
CA THR A 16 38.42 10.37 21.06
C THR A 16 36.90 10.35 21.16
N LYS A 17 36.39 9.93 22.33
CA LYS A 17 34.99 10.10 22.74
C LYS A 17 34.71 11.58 23.00
N SER A 18 33.75 12.15 22.30
CA SER A 18 33.18 13.47 22.58
C SER A 18 31.83 13.30 23.25
N CYS A 19 31.77 13.67 24.54
CA CYS A 19 30.53 13.86 25.29
C CYS A 19 30.16 15.34 25.24
N GLY A 20 28.93 15.65 24.81
CA GLY A 20 28.25 16.94 24.99
C GLY A 20 26.76 16.68 24.80
N SER A 21 26.00 16.51 25.88
CA SER A 21 25.35 17.52 26.72
C SER A 21 23.91 17.79 26.26
N PRO A 22 22.92 17.67 27.16
CA PRO A 22 21.50 17.75 26.83
C PRO A 22 21.01 19.20 26.90
N SER A 23 20.46 19.70 25.81
CA SER A 23 19.67 20.94 25.80
C SER A 23 18.20 20.57 25.86
N GLY A 24 17.65 20.66 27.07
CA GLY A 24 16.22 20.77 27.27
C GLY A 24 15.72 22.10 26.72
N LEU A 25 14.60 22.06 26.01
CA LEU A 25 13.77 23.23 25.77
C LEU A 25 12.34 22.88 26.17
N SER A 26 11.93 23.66 27.16
CA SER A 26 10.67 23.67 27.88
C SER A 26 9.50 24.11 27.01
N PHE A 27 8.40 23.39 27.19
CA PHE A 27 7.01 23.81 27.01
C PHE A 27 6.77 25.29 27.29
N LEU A 28 6.13 25.98 26.35
CA LEU A 28 5.27 27.12 26.63
C LEU A 28 3.98 27.00 25.80
N CYS A 29 2.95 26.48 26.46
CA CYS A 29 1.55 26.66 26.09
C CYS A 29 1.23 28.15 25.98
N SER A 30 0.73 28.59 24.82
CA SER A 30 0.03 29.86 24.67
C SER A 30 -1.45 29.59 24.41
N LEU A 31 -2.23 29.67 25.49
CA LEU A 31 -3.67 29.89 25.46
C LEU A 31 -3.95 31.32 24.97
N ARG A 32 -4.74 31.47 23.89
CA ARG A 32 -5.87 32.43 23.75
C ARG A 32 -6.23 32.66 22.29
N GLY A 33 -7.52 32.58 21.99
CA GLY A 33 -8.11 33.31 20.86
C GLY A 33 -9.32 32.63 20.24
N GLY A 34 -10.43 32.60 20.96
CA GLY A 34 -11.71 32.22 20.36
C GLY A 34 -12.13 33.21 19.28
N PHE A 35 -12.58 32.70 18.14
CA PHE A 35 -13.49 33.40 17.26
C PHE A 35 -14.56 32.44 16.75
N SER A 36 -15.78 32.78 17.14
CA SER A 36 -17.05 32.22 16.73
C SER A 36 -17.32 32.37 15.23
N HIS A 37 -18.01 31.37 14.66
CA HIS A 37 -18.58 31.30 13.32
C HIS A 37 -19.27 32.58 12.80
N PRO A 38 -19.46 32.65 11.47
CA PRO A 38 -20.84 32.44 11.01
C PRO A 38 -20.97 31.42 9.87
N ARG A 39 -22.06 30.65 9.96
CA ARG A 39 -22.61 29.72 8.97
C ARG A 39 -22.85 30.44 7.63
N GLY A 40 -22.19 29.98 6.58
CA GLY A 40 -22.49 30.33 5.19
C GLY A 40 -23.58 29.40 4.64
N ALA A 41 -24.74 29.97 4.32
CA ALA A 41 -25.86 29.29 3.68
C ALA A 41 -25.49 28.86 2.24
N GLY A 42 -25.70 27.59 1.93
CA GLY A 42 -25.49 27.05 0.58
C GLY A 42 -26.54 27.56 -0.42
N PRO A 43 -26.18 27.80 -1.69
CA PRO A 43 -27.13 28.14 -2.72
C PRO A 43 -27.86 26.90 -3.24
N ALA A 44 -29.17 27.09 -3.43
CA ALA A 44 -30.15 26.15 -3.93
C ALA A 44 -29.76 25.50 -5.27
N ARG A 45 -29.86 24.17 -5.33
CA ARG A 45 -29.84 23.42 -6.60
C ARG A 45 -31.10 23.72 -7.40
N ARG A 46 -30.92 24.34 -8.57
CA ARG A 46 -31.94 24.44 -9.62
C ARG A 46 -32.17 23.07 -10.24
N ALA A 47 -33.41 22.60 -10.16
CA ALA A 47 -33.93 21.57 -11.06
C ALA A 47 -34.11 22.18 -12.46
N VAL A 48 -33.43 21.62 -13.45
CA VAL A 48 -33.76 21.82 -14.87
C VAL A 48 -33.82 20.45 -15.54
N SER A 49 -34.99 20.21 -16.10
CA SER A 49 -35.37 19.11 -16.95
C SER A 49 -34.53 19.02 -18.22
N ARG A 50 -34.31 17.80 -18.71
CA ARG A 50 -34.29 17.50 -20.16
C ARG A 50 -34.41 16.00 -20.35
N GLY A 51 -35.56 15.59 -20.89
CA GLY A 51 -35.70 14.28 -21.50
C GLY A 51 -34.87 14.17 -22.77
N SER A 52 -34.46 12.95 -23.09
CA SER A 52 -34.30 12.54 -24.49
C SER A 52 -34.46 11.03 -24.53
N ALA A 53 -35.59 10.61 -25.09
CA ALA A 53 -35.81 9.25 -25.53
C ALA A 53 -35.02 9.04 -26.82
N CYS A 54 -34.15 8.03 -26.86
CA CYS A 54 -33.65 7.48 -28.11
C CYS A 54 -34.11 6.02 -28.20
N CYS A 55 -35.21 5.85 -28.93
CA CYS A 55 -35.62 4.60 -29.54
C CYS A 55 -34.53 4.14 -30.51
N TRP A 56 -33.96 2.96 -30.34
CA TRP A 56 -33.34 2.22 -31.44
C TRP A 56 -34.15 0.96 -31.71
N SER A 57 -34.92 1.05 -32.78
CA SER A 57 -35.76 0.03 -33.38
C SER A 57 -34.95 -1.03 -34.12
N CYS A 58 -35.52 -2.24 -34.09
CA CYS A 58 -35.19 -3.43 -34.87
C CYS A 58 -35.07 -3.22 -36.38
N THR A 59 -34.32 -4.15 -37.00
CA THR A 59 -34.48 -4.87 -38.31
C THR A 59 -33.13 -4.95 -39.05
N SER A 60 -32.79 -5.94 -39.88
CA SER A 60 -33.29 -7.29 -40.19
C SER A 60 -32.30 -7.90 -41.19
N ALA A 61 -32.24 -9.23 -41.25
CA ALA A 61 -32.08 -10.04 -42.47
C ALA A 61 -30.75 -10.06 -43.25
N GLY A 62 -30.40 -11.29 -43.69
CA GLY A 62 -29.44 -11.60 -44.76
C GLY A 62 -28.36 -12.57 -44.30
N GLY A 63 -28.56 -13.89 -44.41
CA GLY A 63 -28.14 -14.69 -45.58
C GLY A 63 -26.75 -15.27 -45.31
N GLY A 64 -26.56 -16.55 -44.96
CA GLY A 64 -26.93 -17.74 -45.72
C GLY A 64 -25.75 -18.14 -46.60
N PHE A 65 -24.98 -19.17 -46.22
CA PHE A 65 -24.40 -20.16 -47.14
C PHE A 65 -23.97 -21.41 -46.35
N ALA A 66 -24.57 -22.52 -46.74
CA ALA A 66 -24.23 -23.87 -46.32
C ALA A 66 -23.00 -24.36 -47.08
N LEU A 67 -22.14 -25.14 -46.42
CA LEU A 67 -21.32 -26.12 -47.11
C LEU A 67 -21.22 -27.39 -46.25
N ILE A 68 -21.97 -28.37 -46.71
CA ILE A 68 -22.08 -29.73 -46.18
C ILE A 68 -20.88 -30.51 -46.71
N ALA A 69 -19.99 -30.94 -45.82
CA ALA A 69 -18.99 -31.97 -46.11
C ALA A 69 -19.43 -33.28 -45.44
N LEU A 70 -20.01 -34.17 -46.25
CA LEU A 70 -20.36 -35.54 -45.88
C LEU A 70 -19.09 -36.41 -45.82
N GLY A 71 -18.54 -36.58 -44.62
CA GLY A 71 -17.50 -37.57 -44.32
C GLY A 71 -18.10 -38.80 -43.63
N ARG A 72 -18.39 -39.86 -44.39
CA ARG A 72 -18.74 -41.19 -43.86
C ARG A 72 -17.55 -41.79 -43.13
N SER A 73 -17.74 -42.23 -41.88
CA SER A 73 -16.93 -43.33 -41.32
C SER A 73 -17.56 -44.00 -40.10
N ALA A 74 -17.89 -45.28 -40.32
CA ALA A 74 -17.95 -46.42 -39.41
C ALA A 74 -18.41 -46.18 -37.95
N ALA A 75 -19.66 -46.53 -37.70
CA ALA A 75 -20.17 -46.87 -36.38
C ALA A 75 -19.40 -48.07 -35.79
N ARG A 76 -18.52 -47.80 -34.82
CA ARG A 76 -18.16 -48.78 -33.78
C ARG A 76 -18.89 -48.36 -32.51
N ALA A 77 -19.87 -49.17 -32.12
CA ALA A 77 -20.45 -49.14 -30.79
C ALA A 77 -19.34 -49.47 -29.77
N ARG A 78 -18.68 -48.43 -29.25
CA ARG A 78 -17.89 -48.52 -28.02
C ARG A 78 -18.81 -48.08 -26.90
N CYS A 79 -18.99 -48.94 -25.90
CA CYS A 79 -19.63 -48.56 -24.66
C CYS A 79 -18.97 -47.26 -24.14
N PRO A 80 -19.74 -46.21 -23.81
CA PRO A 80 -19.17 -45.05 -23.13
C PRO A 80 -18.70 -45.55 -21.77
N ALA A 81 -17.39 -45.75 -21.63
CA ALA A 81 -16.77 -45.84 -20.33
C ALA A 81 -17.16 -44.54 -19.62
N ARG A 82 -17.98 -44.66 -18.58
CA ARG A 82 -18.24 -43.55 -17.66
C ARG A 82 -16.89 -43.19 -17.08
N ASP A 83 -16.28 -42.16 -17.65
CA ASP A 83 -15.12 -41.49 -17.06
C ASP A 83 -15.59 -40.98 -15.70
N LEU A 84 -15.32 -41.78 -14.68
CA LEU A 84 -15.25 -41.34 -13.30
C LEU A 84 -14.02 -40.43 -13.25
N ALA A 85 -14.17 -39.22 -13.80
CA ALA A 85 -13.23 -38.14 -13.64
C ALA A 85 -13.17 -37.87 -12.13
N THR A 86 -12.20 -38.50 -11.48
CA THR A 86 -11.82 -38.30 -10.10
C THR A 86 -11.51 -36.81 -9.98
N ARG A 87 -12.50 -36.02 -9.57
CA ARG A 87 -12.31 -34.61 -9.24
C ARG A 87 -11.29 -34.60 -8.11
N ALA A 88 -10.04 -34.29 -8.44
CA ALA A 88 -9.01 -34.03 -7.47
C ALA A 88 -9.49 -32.82 -6.66
N VAL A 89 -9.99 -33.09 -5.45
CA VAL A 89 -10.31 -32.06 -4.48
C VAL A 89 -8.96 -31.59 -3.93
N VAL A 90 -8.50 -30.43 -4.41
CA VAL A 90 -7.33 -29.77 -3.85
C VAL A 90 -7.76 -29.19 -2.50
N LEU A 91 -7.37 -29.85 -1.41
CA LEU A 91 -7.50 -29.32 -0.06
C LEU A 91 -6.45 -28.24 0.14
N ASN A 92 -6.87 -26.97 0.03
CA ASN A 92 -6.06 -25.85 0.50
C ASN A 92 -6.26 -25.71 2.01
N ALA A 93 -5.33 -26.27 2.79
CA ALA A 93 -5.21 -25.92 4.19
C ALA A 93 -4.58 -24.53 4.29
N THR A 94 -5.37 -23.52 4.66
CA THR A 94 -4.86 -22.20 5.03
C THR A 94 -4.23 -22.30 6.40
N LEU A 95 -2.91 -22.46 6.45
CA LEU A 95 -2.16 -22.22 7.67
C LEU A 95 -2.31 -20.74 8.02
N ASP A 96 -2.67 -20.45 9.26
CA ASP A 96 -2.73 -19.09 9.79
C ASP A 96 -1.29 -18.54 9.87
N ARG A 97 -0.80 -18.04 8.73
CA ARG A 97 0.53 -17.46 8.61
C ARG A 97 0.47 -16.01 9.03
N VAL A 98 1.48 -15.58 9.79
CA VAL A 98 1.64 -14.19 10.20
C VAL A 98 2.24 -13.42 9.00
N PRO A 99 1.60 -12.34 8.52
CA PRO A 99 2.16 -11.51 7.46
C PRO A 99 3.55 -10.98 7.84
N VAL A 100 4.50 -11.07 6.90
CA VAL A 100 5.88 -10.58 7.11
C VAL A 100 6.12 -9.38 6.21
N LEU A 101 6.45 -8.24 6.83
CA LEU A 101 6.89 -7.04 6.10
C LEU A 101 8.38 -7.13 5.77
N TYR A 102 8.70 -6.93 4.50
CA TYR A 102 10.05 -6.87 3.98
C TYR A 102 10.37 -5.45 3.51
N LEU A 103 11.51 -4.92 3.93
CA LEU A 103 11.96 -3.55 3.68
C LEU A 103 13.35 -3.54 3.03
N SER A 104 13.68 -2.43 2.34
CA SER A 104 15.03 -2.24 1.78
C SER A 104 16.08 -2.05 2.88
N ASP A 105 15.69 -1.36 3.96
CA ASP A 105 16.50 -1.19 5.16
C ASP A 105 15.74 -1.80 6.35
N PRO A 106 16.01 -3.07 6.72
CA PRO A 106 15.37 -3.74 7.86
C PRO A 106 15.49 -2.94 9.15
N CYS A 107 14.35 -2.64 9.77
CA CYS A 107 14.26 -1.90 11.02
C CYS A 107 13.18 -2.51 11.92
N SER A 108 13.14 -2.09 13.18
CA SER A 108 12.01 -2.40 14.06
C SER A 108 10.75 -1.65 13.63
N ARG A 109 9.58 -2.11 14.07
CA ARG A 109 8.29 -1.45 13.81
C ARG A 109 8.26 0.00 14.29
N THR A 110 8.77 0.27 15.50
CA THR A 110 8.84 1.62 16.07
C THR A 110 9.74 2.51 15.23
N GLN A 111 10.93 2.05 14.87
CA GLN A 111 11.85 2.77 13.96
C GLN A 111 11.24 3.06 12.58
N LEU A 112 10.39 2.16 12.06
CA LEU A 112 9.69 2.40 10.81
C LEU A 112 8.69 3.56 10.96
N ALA A 113 7.92 3.57 12.05
CA ALA A 113 6.97 4.66 12.34
C ALA A 113 7.69 5.99 12.58
N GLU A 114 8.76 6.00 13.37
CA GLU A 114 9.58 7.20 13.64
C GLU A 114 10.16 7.80 12.34
N ARG A 115 10.60 6.94 11.43
CA ARG A 115 11.12 7.35 10.13
C ARG A 115 10.03 7.93 9.21
N ARG A 116 8.75 7.69 9.51
CA ARG A 116 7.59 7.99 8.68
C ARG A 116 6.61 8.90 9.45
N ASP A 117 7.12 10.01 9.95
CA ASP A 117 6.38 11.08 10.66
C ASP A 117 5.70 10.67 11.97
N ASP A 118 6.20 9.66 12.68
CA ASP A 118 5.63 9.18 13.94
C ASP A 118 4.14 8.82 13.80
N TRP A 119 3.82 7.54 13.60
CA TRP A 119 2.41 7.14 13.50
C TRP A 119 1.70 7.29 14.84
N MET A 120 0.84 8.30 14.97
CA MET A 120 0.24 8.75 16.21
C MET A 120 -1.29 8.74 16.20
N CYS A 121 -1.85 8.48 17.36
CA CYS A 121 -3.26 8.45 17.67
C CYS A 121 -3.49 9.26 18.96
N GLY A 122 -3.80 10.55 18.80
CA GLY A 122 -3.64 11.51 19.87
C GLY A 122 -2.15 11.65 20.22
N ASP A 123 -1.81 11.51 21.51
CA ASP A 123 -0.44 11.59 22.01
C ASP A 123 0.27 10.22 22.07
N GLU A 124 -0.34 9.16 21.51
CA GLU A 124 0.17 7.79 21.62
C GLU A 124 0.62 7.19 20.29
N CYS A 125 1.70 6.40 20.34
CA CYS A 125 2.20 5.66 19.18
C CYS A 125 1.23 4.57 18.73
N LEU A 126 0.99 4.45 17.43
CA LEU A 126 0.15 3.43 16.83
C LEU A 126 0.79 2.04 16.78
N VAL A 127 2.09 1.94 16.99
CA VAL A 127 2.83 0.68 16.89
C VAL A 127 2.83 -0.03 18.23
N ASP A 128 2.62 -1.35 18.20
CA ASP A 128 2.76 -2.22 19.38
C ASP A 128 4.24 -2.42 19.73
N GLU A 129 4.71 -1.71 20.77
CA GLU A 129 6.09 -1.79 21.27
C GLU A 129 6.41 -3.14 21.95
N GLU A 130 5.41 -3.86 22.47
CA GLU A 130 5.63 -5.13 23.16
C GLU A 130 6.00 -6.26 22.19
N GLN A 131 5.54 -6.14 20.94
CA GLN A 131 5.93 -7.05 19.88
C GLN A 131 7.28 -6.67 19.29
N GLU A 132 8.34 -7.04 20.02
CA GLU A 132 9.70 -6.96 19.52
C GLU A 132 9.84 -7.79 18.23
N GLY A 133 10.04 -7.11 17.12
CA GLY A 133 10.20 -7.72 15.82
C GLY A 133 10.88 -6.77 14.85
N LYS A 134 11.92 -7.25 14.17
CA LYS A 134 12.48 -6.55 13.02
C LYS A 134 11.74 -6.97 11.77
N HIS A 135 11.46 -6.00 10.91
CA HIS A 135 11.06 -6.28 9.54
C HIS A 135 12.17 -7.04 8.81
N ALA A 136 11.80 -7.90 7.88
CA ALA A 136 12.73 -8.70 7.12
C ALA A 136 13.39 -7.88 5.99
N ASP A 137 14.49 -8.39 5.45
CA ASP A 137 15.15 -7.80 4.29
C ASP A 137 14.38 -8.15 3.01
N ILE A 138 14.11 -7.17 2.16
CA ILE A 138 13.47 -7.38 0.85
C ILE A 138 14.25 -8.34 -0.06
N ALA A 139 15.54 -8.56 0.19
CA ALA A 139 16.32 -9.62 -0.43
C ALA A 139 15.77 -11.02 -0.10
N ASP A 140 15.10 -11.21 1.04
CA ASP A 140 14.47 -12.47 1.47
C ASP A 140 12.99 -12.57 1.08
N ALA A 141 12.43 -11.54 0.44
CA ALA A 141 11.03 -11.54 0.02
C ALA A 141 10.75 -12.62 -1.04
N PRO A 142 9.48 -13.08 -1.15
CA PRO A 142 9.06 -14.00 -2.21
C PRO A 142 9.52 -13.55 -3.60
N ALA A 143 10.05 -14.48 -4.39
CA ALA A 143 10.81 -14.15 -5.59
C ALA A 143 10.03 -13.32 -6.62
N ALA A 144 8.73 -13.59 -6.82
CA ALA A 144 7.91 -12.83 -7.75
C ALA A 144 7.64 -11.42 -7.23
N ALA A 145 7.31 -11.29 -5.94
CA ALA A 145 7.13 -10.00 -5.29
C ALA A 145 8.41 -9.15 -5.30
N ARG A 146 9.57 -9.76 -5.03
CA ARG A 146 10.89 -9.11 -5.06
C ARG A 146 11.23 -8.58 -6.45
N GLU A 147 10.95 -9.33 -7.51
CA GLU A 147 11.16 -8.87 -8.90
C GLU A 147 10.34 -7.62 -9.23
N VAL A 148 9.09 -7.54 -8.73
CA VAL A 148 8.27 -6.33 -8.90
C VAL A 148 8.85 -5.17 -8.09
N ALA A 149 9.22 -5.41 -6.84
CA ALA A 149 9.81 -4.39 -5.98
C ALA A 149 11.13 -3.82 -6.55
N ASP A 150 12.01 -4.65 -7.10
CA ASP A 150 13.24 -4.21 -7.75
C ASP A 150 12.94 -3.39 -9.01
N ALA A 151 11.95 -3.79 -9.80
CA ALA A 151 11.51 -3.02 -10.97
C ALA A 151 10.96 -1.64 -10.54
N MET A 152 10.16 -1.58 -9.47
CA MET A 152 9.67 -0.34 -8.89
C MET A 152 10.82 0.55 -8.41
N ARG A 153 11.82 -0.02 -7.71
CA ARG A 153 12.96 0.75 -7.17
C ARG A 153 13.81 1.35 -8.29
N ASN A 154 14.00 0.61 -9.37
CA ASN A 154 14.73 1.11 -10.55
C ASN A 154 13.96 2.20 -11.31
N ALA A 155 12.62 2.19 -11.25
CA ALA A 155 11.78 3.19 -11.91
C ALA A 155 11.70 4.51 -11.14
N ALA A 156 11.84 4.46 -9.80
CA ALA A 156 11.83 5.62 -8.93
C ALA A 156 12.95 5.54 -7.87
N PRO A 157 14.21 5.77 -8.26
CA PRO A 157 15.34 5.70 -7.32
C PRO A 157 15.25 6.78 -6.23
N ASP A 158 14.62 7.92 -6.52
CA ASP A 158 14.51 9.06 -5.60
C ASP A 158 13.18 9.05 -4.84
N LEU A 159 12.48 7.90 -4.81
CA LEU A 159 11.13 7.80 -4.22
C LEU A 159 11.06 8.30 -2.76
N ARG A 160 12.15 8.16 -2.00
CA ARG A 160 12.25 8.63 -0.61
C ARG A 160 12.12 10.15 -0.46
N ASP A 161 12.40 10.90 -1.51
CA ASP A 161 12.37 12.36 -1.52
C ASP A 161 11.14 12.90 -2.29
N ILE A 162 10.28 12.02 -2.83
CA ILE A 162 9.10 12.41 -3.61
C ILE A 162 7.85 12.32 -2.72
N PRO A 163 7.14 13.43 -2.46
CA PRO A 163 5.93 13.42 -1.64
C PRO A 163 4.85 12.54 -2.28
N ILE A 164 4.34 11.59 -1.49
CA ILE A 164 3.34 10.63 -1.97
C ILE A 164 1.91 11.05 -1.59
N CYS A 165 1.71 11.59 -0.40
CA CYS A 165 0.39 12.03 0.04
C CYS A 165 0.24 13.54 -0.12
N LEU A 166 -0.09 14.00 -1.33
CA LEU A 166 -0.17 15.44 -1.68
C LEU A 166 -1.19 16.25 -0.85
N SER A 167 -2.20 15.58 -0.30
CA SER A 167 -3.21 16.21 0.58
C SER A 167 -2.82 16.25 2.05
N SER A 168 -1.54 16.01 2.37
CA SER A 168 -1.01 15.97 3.72
C SER A 168 0.03 17.07 3.94
N GLU A 169 0.15 17.55 5.18
CA GLU A 169 1.28 18.40 5.60
C GLU A 169 2.60 17.61 5.74
N SER A 170 2.54 16.29 5.58
CA SER A 170 3.71 15.44 5.52
C SER A 170 4.56 15.73 4.29
N SER A 171 5.85 15.94 4.51
CA SER A 171 6.87 15.94 3.45
C SER A 171 7.51 14.56 3.27
N ASP A 172 6.93 13.51 3.84
CA ASP A 172 7.46 12.15 3.78
C ASP A 172 7.33 11.59 2.35
N GLY A 173 8.43 11.01 1.87
CA GLY A 173 8.44 10.34 0.58
C GLY A 173 7.94 8.90 0.64
N GLY A 174 8.10 8.15 -0.43
CA GLY A 174 7.69 6.75 -0.48
C GLY A 174 8.75 5.73 -0.07
N GLU A 175 8.31 4.55 0.37
CA GLU A 175 9.12 3.33 0.43
C GLU A 175 8.47 2.20 -0.33
N ILE A 176 9.26 1.44 -1.09
CA ILE A 176 8.78 0.18 -1.65
C ILE A 176 8.82 -0.89 -0.56
N ILE A 177 7.68 -1.54 -0.36
CA ILE A 177 7.50 -2.60 0.62
C ILE A 177 6.98 -3.89 -0.03
N VAL A 178 7.24 -5.02 0.62
CA VAL A 178 6.59 -6.31 0.31
C VAL A 178 5.98 -6.87 1.58
N ILE A 179 4.74 -7.35 1.52
CA ILE A 179 4.13 -8.15 2.59
C ILE A 179 3.92 -9.57 2.07
N GLY A 180 4.74 -10.48 2.57
CA GLY A 180 4.62 -11.91 2.29
C GLY A 180 3.57 -12.57 3.18
N ASP A 181 2.98 -13.66 2.69
CA ASP A 181 1.90 -14.40 3.36
C ASP A 181 0.75 -13.51 3.89
N PRO A 182 0.20 -12.57 3.09
CA PRO A 182 -0.76 -11.58 3.59
C PRO A 182 -2.12 -12.17 4.01
N GLY A 183 -2.44 -13.39 3.56
CA GLY A 183 -3.77 -13.96 3.73
C GLY A 183 -4.83 -13.30 2.83
N PRO A 184 -6.13 -13.59 3.06
CA PRO A 184 -7.20 -13.15 2.18
C PRO A 184 -7.65 -11.70 2.39
N ASP A 185 -7.35 -11.11 3.55
CA ASP A 185 -7.80 -9.76 3.93
C ASP A 185 -6.60 -8.78 3.91
N PRO A 186 -6.49 -7.90 2.89
CA PRO A 186 -5.39 -6.95 2.79
C PRO A 186 -5.35 -5.97 3.96
N LYS A 187 -6.50 -5.62 4.55
CA LYS A 187 -6.56 -4.69 5.67
C LYS A 187 -5.86 -5.29 6.89
N LYS A 188 -6.24 -6.53 7.25
CA LYS A 188 -5.57 -7.27 8.33
C LYS A 188 -4.11 -7.54 8.03
N ALA A 189 -3.78 -7.84 6.77
CA ALA A 189 -2.40 -8.05 6.34
C ALA A 189 -1.53 -6.82 6.64
N CYS A 190 -1.97 -5.63 6.22
CA CYS A 190 -1.26 -4.38 6.43
C CYS A 190 -1.12 -4.07 7.92
N LEU A 191 -2.22 -4.14 8.68
CA LEU A 191 -2.22 -3.86 10.12
C LEU A 191 -1.26 -4.77 10.90
N LYS A 192 -1.29 -6.09 10.62
CA LYS A 192 -0.38 -7.06 11.26
C LYS A 192 1.07 -6.87 10.84
N ALA A 193 1.32 -6.65 9.54
CA ALA A 193 2.67 -6.52 9.00
C ALA A 193 3.39 -5.25 9.50
N LEU A 194 2.66 -4.15 9.62
CA LEU A 194 3.13 -2.87 10.18
C LEU A 194 3.22 -2.89 11.71
N GLY A 195 2.60 -3.88 12.37
CA GLY A 195 2.57 -3.97 13.82
C GLY A 195 1.70 -2.92 14.49
N ILE A 196 0.61 -2.51 13.84
CA ILE A 196 -0.34 -1.54 14.39
C ILE A 196 -1.08 -2.20 15.56
N ARG A 197 -1.07 -1.55 16.73
CA ARG A 197 -1.80 -2.03 17.91
C ARG A 197 -3.31 -1.98 17.68
N LYS A 198 -4.03 -2.86 18.35
CA LYS A 198 -5.50 -2.94 18.22
C LYS A 198 -6.21 -1.83 19.02
N MET A 199 -5.69 -1.52 20.20
CA MET A 199 -6.31 -0.58 21.14
C MET A 199 -5.37 0.60 21.41
N CYS A 200 -5.96 1.78 21.60
CA CYS A 200 -5.35 3.01 22.09
C CYS A 200 -5.98 3.32 23.46
N GLU A 201 -5.33 4.09 24.34
CA GLU A 201 -5.99 4.54 25.58
C GLU A 201 -7.12 5.54 25.31
N ASP A 202 -7.13 6.18 24.13
CA ASP A 202 -8.25 6.98 23.68
C ASP A 202 -9.48 6.10 23.39
N GLU A 203 -10.37 6.03 24.38
CA GLU A 203 -11.61 5.27 24.31
C GLU A 203 -12.54 5.75 23.19
N THR A 204 -12.38 6.99 22.67
CA THR A 204 -13.28 7.54 21.65
C THR A 204 -13.11 6.92 20.27
N ILE A 205 -11.97 6.27 20.02
CA ILE A 205 -11.62 5.72 18.71
C ILE A 205 -12.24 4.35 18.53
N GLY A 206 -13.09 4.23 17.52
CA GLY A 206 -13.78 2.99 17.19
C GLY A 206 -15.03 2.68 18.01
N GLU A 207 -15.56 3.61 18.82
CA GLU A 207 -16.72 3.37 19.71
C GLU A 207 -18.03 2.97 18.98
N LYS A 208 -18.13 3.10 17.65
CA LYS A 208 -19.44 3.20 16.99
C LYS A 208 -19.73 2.27 15.83
N LYS A 209 -18.94 1.23 15.60
CA LYS A 209 -19.26 0.27 14.52
C LYS A 209 -19.36 -1.14 15.08
N MET A 210 -20.59 -1.68 15.13
CA MET A 210 -20.79 -3.13 15.17
C MET A 210 -20.24 -3.71 13.86
N LEU A 211 -18.95 -4.04 13.87
CA LEU A 211 -18.31 -4.73 12.76
C LEU A 211 -18.66 -6.21 12.80
N ALA A 212 -18.72 -6.82 11.61
CA ALA A 212 -18.95 -8.25 11.47
C ALA A 212 -17.77 -9.09 11.98
N ASP A 213 -16.60 -8.46 12.17
CA ASP A 213 -15.37 -9.12 12.55
C ASP A 213 -14.95 -8.73 13.97
N PRO A 214 -14.95 -9.67 14.93
CA PRO A 214 -14.60 -9.40 16.33
C PRO A 214 -13.11 -9.07 16.51
N GLU A 215 -12.24 -9.32 15.53
CA GLU A 215 -10.82 -8.96 15.61
C GLU A 215 -10.57 -7.48 15.27
N MET A 216 -11.53 -6.83 14.62
CA MET A 216 -11.43 -5.43 14.18
C MET A 216 -12.00 -4.54 15.27
N ILE A 217 -11.15 -4.14 16.22
CA ILE A 217 -11.49 -3.32 17.38
C ILE A 217 -10.57 -2.09 17.46
N GLY A 218 -11.00 -1.06 18.19
CA GLY A 218 -10.22 0.17 18.44
C GLY A 218 -9.67 0.80 17.16
N VAL A 219 -8.37 1.06 17.14
CA VAL A 219 -7.63 1.69 16.03
C VAL A 219 -7.84 0.96 14.71
N TRP A 220 -7.95 -0.37 14.73
CA TRP A 220 -8.13 -1.15 13.49
C TRP A 220 -9.46 -0.86 12.78
N THR A 221 -10.45 -0.30 13.50
CA THR A 221 -11.72 0.10 12.92
C THR A 221 -11.63 1.38 12.10
N ALA A 222 -10.67 2.26 12.40
CA ALA A 222 -10.38 3.49 11.67
C ALA A 222 -9.67 3.23 10.34
N ALA A 223 -8.92 2.12 10.23
CA ALA A 223 -8.33 1.70 8.97
C ALA A 223 -9.40 1.34 7.92
N PHE A 224 -9.12 1.53 6.64
CA PHE A 224 -9.95 1.08 5.54
C PHE A 224 -9.10 0.67 4.33
N VAL A 225 -9.74 -0.07 3.42
CA VAL A 225 -9.13 -0.45 2.14
C VAL A 225 -10.08 -0.06 1.03
N GLU A 226 -9.62 0.77 0.12
CA GLU A 226 -10.34 1.16 -1.10
C GLU A 226 -9.76 0.45 -2.30
N THR A 227 -10.62 0.02 -3.23
CA THR A 227 -10.17 -0.56 -4.50
C THR A 227 -9.67 0.56 -5.40
N LEU A 228 -8.47 0.41 -5.94
CA LEU A 228 -7.89 1.36 -6.90
C LEU A 228 -7.93 0.78 -8.31
N ASN A 229 -8.18 1.63 -9.30
CA ASN A 229 -7.94 1.30 -10.70
C ASN A 229 -6.66 1.99 -11.19
N MET A 230 -5.54 1.27 -11.16
CA MET A 230 -4.25 1.83 -11.59
C MET A 230 -4.22 2.23 -13.07
N THR A 231 -5.10 1.67 -13.90
CA THR A 231 -5.19 2.04 -15.32
C THR A 231 -5.64 3.50 -15.47
N ASP A 232 -6.57 3.94 -14.63
CA ASP A 232 -7.08 5.32 -14.65
C ASP A 232 -6.02 6.31 -14.16
N LYS A 233 -5.09 5.84 -13.32
CA LYS A 233 -3.97 6.60 -12.77
C LYS A 233 -2.74 6.67 -13.69
N LEU A 234 -2.73 6.01 -14.86
CA LEU A 234 -1.59 6.06 -15.80
C LEU A 234 -1.31 7.44 -16.39
N ARG A 235 -2.24 8.41 -16.24
CA ARG A 235 -2.08 9.77 -16.77
C ARG A 235 -1.46 10.74 -15.77
N CYS A 236 -1.81 10.64 -14.49
CA CYS A 236 -1.44 11.58 -13.43
C CYS A 236 -0.60 10.94 -12.31
N GLY A 237 -0.42 9.62 -12.32
CA GLY A 237 0.23 8.91 -11.21
C GLY A 237 -0.79 8.44 -10.17
N PHE A 238 -0.37 7.52 -9.29
CA PHE A 238 -1.26 6.96 -8.27
C PHE A 238 -1.54 7.92 -7.10
N ASN A 239 -0.73 8.96 -6.92
CA ASN A 239 -0.79 9.94 -5.83
C ASN A 239 -1.62 11.19 -6.15
N ASP A 240 -1.92 11.43 -7.43
CA ASP A 240 -2.64 12.62 -7.87
C ASP A 240 -4.10 12.30 -8.22
N ASP A 241 -5.00 13.10 -7.66
CA ASP A 241 -6.45 13.02 -7.89
C ASP A 241 -6.95 14.09 -8.87
N ASP A 242 -6.15 15.12 -9.19
CA ASP A 242 -6.53 16.20 -10.10
C ASP A 242 -5.45 16.48 -11.17
N PRO A 243 -5.62 15.95 -12.40
CA PRO A 243 -4.66 16.14 -13.48
C PRO A 243 -4.57 17.58 -14.01
N GLU A 244 -5.41 18.51 -13.55
CA GLU A 244 -5.45 19.89 -14.05
C GLU A 244 -4.58 20.87 -13.24
N GLU A 245 -4.04 20.48 -12.08
CA GLU A 245 -3.23 21.32 -11.18
C GLU A 245 -1.70 21.05 -11.28
N GLU A 246 -1.15 20.74 -12.45
CA GLU A 246 0.30 20.53 -12.60
C GLU A 246 1.09 21.85 -12.56
N GLU A 247 1.72 22.17 -11.42
CA GLU A 247 2.77 23.18 -11.34
C GLU A 247 4.07 22.66 -12.01
N ALA A 248 4.66 23.48 -12.87
CA ALA A 248 5.75 23.09 -13.77
C ALA A 248 7.07 22.67 -13.09
N GLU A 249 7.22 22.88 -11.78
CA GLU A 249 8.46 22.61 -11.03
C GLU A 249 8.61 21.14 -10.57
N GLU A 250 7.56 20.32 -10.64
CA GLU A 250 7.58 18.91 -10.19
C GLU A 250 7.74 17.87 -11.32
N ALA A 251 8.05 18.31 -12.54
CA ALA A 251 8.08 17.44 -13.73
C ALA A 251 9.08 16.26 -13.64
N GLY A 252 10.09 16.32 -12.77
CA GLY A 252 11.03 15.23 -12.50
C GLY A 252 10.41 14.12 -11.65
N ASN A 253 9.79 14.51 -10.55
CA ASN A 253 9.12 13.61 -9.60
C ASN A 253 7.96 12.89 -10.28
N GLN A 254 7.17 13.63 -11.06
CA GLN A 254 6.01 13.11 -11.75
C GLN A 254 6.35 11.97 -12.72
N LYS A 255 7.49 12.05 -13.42
CA LYS A 255 7.93 10.96 -14.31
C LYS A 255 8.24 9.66 -13.56
N GLN A 256 8.83 9.74 -12.38
CA GLN A 256 9.15 8.57 -11.55
C GLN A 256 7.85 7.93 -11.02
N ILE A 257 6.89 8.75 -10.58
CA ILE A 257 5.59 8.26 -10.12
C ILE A 257 4.78 7.62 -11.25
N LEU A 258 4.76 8.21 -12.45
CA LEU A 258 4.12 7.60 -13.63
C LEU A 258 4.77 6.27 -14.01
N ALA A 259 6.10 6.17 -13.94
CA ALA A 259 6.82 4.93 -14.21
C ALA A 259 6.48 3.84 -13.18
N LEU A 260 6.42 4.19 -11.89
CA LEU A 260 5.94 3.31 -10.82
C LEU A 260 4.50 2.85 -11.05
N THR A 261 3.61 3.79 -11.32
CA THR A 261 2.18 3.52 -11.56
C THR A 261 2.01 2.52 -12.69
N LYS A 262 2.78 2.67 -13.77
CA LYS A 262 2.80 1.72 -14.87
C LYS A 262 3.23 0.32 -14.44
N ILE A 263 4.30 0.18 -13.67
CA ILE A 263 4.76 -1.12 -13.16
C ILE A 263 3.70 -1.76 -12.26
N MET A 264 3.08 -0.98 -11.37
CA MET A 264 2.01 -1.47 -10.51
C MET A 264 0.81 -1.94 -11.34
N SER A 265 0.39 -1.17 -12.34
CA SER A 265 -0.68 -1.53 -13.26
C SER A 265 -0.38 -2.81 -14.04
N ASP A 266 0.85 -2.97 -14.55
CA ASP A 266 1.24 -4.08 -15.43
C ASP A 266 1.52 -5.38 -14.66
N LYS A 267 2.15 -5.29 -13.48
CA LYS A 267 2.66 -6.45 -12.74
C LYS A 267 1.82 -6.87 -11.52
N LEU A 268 0.97 -5.98 -11.00
CA LEU A 268 0.14 -6.27 -9.82
C LEU A 268 -1.34 -6.44 -10.21
N GLN A 269 -2.08 -7.14 -9.35
CA GLN A 269 -3.51 -7.36 -9.49
C GLN A 269 -4.26 -6.88 -8.24
N LYS A 270 -5.57 -6.62 -8.38
CA LYS A 270 -6.43 -6.21 -7.26
C LYS A 270 -5.83 -5.03 -6.49
N HIS A 271 -5.53 -3.95 -7.20
CA HIS A 271 -4.90 -2.77 -6.62
C HIS A 271 -5.79 -2.14 -5.55
N PHE A 272 -5.15 -1.60 -4.51
CA PHE A 272 -5.86 -1.02 -3.39
C PHE A 272 -5.08 0.12 -2.74
N LEU A 273 -5.83 0.98 -2.05
CA LEU A 273 -5.34 1.98 -1.11
C LEU A 273 -5.69 1.50 0.29
N PHE A 274 -4.68 1.29 1.13
CA PHE A 274 -4.86 1.13 2.56
C PHE A 274 -4.57 2.47 3.25
N ASN A 275 -5.50 2.93 4.07
CA ASN A 275 -5.43 4.23 4.74
C ASN A 275 -6.25 4.18 6.04
N PHE A 276 -6.25 5.28 6.81
CA PHE A 276 -7.04 5.47 8.02
C PHE A 276 -8.00 6.65 7.86
N SER A 277 -9.04 6.71 8.69
CA SER A 277 -9.89 7.89 8.82
C SER A 277 -9.15 9.03 9.53
N ASP A 278 -9.77 10.21 9.50
CA ASP A 278 -9.38 11.42 10.22
C ASP A 278 -9.47 11.31 11.75
N GLU A 279 -9.84 10.15 12.29
CA GLU A 279 -9.76 9.82 13.71
C GLU A 279 -8.31 9.59 14.17
N ILE A 280 -7.38 9.37 13.23
CA ILE A 280 -5.97 9.15 13.50
C ILE A 280 -5.18 10.39 13.08
N VAL A 281 -4.23 10.85 13.90
CA VAL A 281 -3.47 12.08 13.65
C VAL A 281 -2.43 11.86 12.57
N THR A 282 -1.69 10.76 12.64
CA THR A 282 -0.69 10.40 11.63
C THR A 282 -0.69 8.90 11.44
N ALA A 283 -0.84 8.44 10.20
CA ALA A 283 -1.00 7.02 9.91
C ALA A 283 -0.30 6.60 8.61
N PRO A 284 0.06 5.31 8.49
CA PRO A 284 0.61 4.79 7.26
C PRO A 284 -0.44 4.72 6.16
N VAL A 285 -0.01 5.04 4.95
CA VAL A 285 -0.76 4.88 3.70
C VAL A 285 -0.01 3.92 2.80
N ILE A 286 -0.71 2.92 2.25
CA ILE A 286 -0.13 1.98 1.29
C ILE A 286 -0.92 2.00 -0.02
N TYR A 287 -0.24 2.33 -1.10
CA TYR A 287 -0.71 2.09 -2.46
C TYR A 287 -0.13 0.76 -2.92
N GLY A 288 -0.97 -0.26 -3.08
CA GLY A 288 -0.49 -1.63 -3.26
C GLY A 288 -1.32 -2.46 -4.22
N GLY A 289 -0.84 -3.68 -4.44
CA GLY A 289 -1.54 -4.72 -5.18
C GLY A 289 -0.89 -6.08 -4.93
N TYR A 290 -1.52 -7.12 -5.42
CA TYR A 290 -1.05 -8.50 -5.28
C TYR A 290 -0.14 -8.88 -6.45
N ALA A 291 1.05 -9.38 -6.13
CA ALA A 291 1.94 -10.04 -7.08
C ALA A 291 1.37 -11.42 -7.49
N SER A 292 1.99 -12.04 -8.50
CA SER A 292 1.54 -13.35 -9.03
C SER A 292 1.66 -14.51 -8.03
N ASP A 293 2.48 -14.37 -6.99
CA ASP A 293 2.61 -15.33 -5.88
C ASP A 293 1.62 -15.07 -4.74
N GLY A 294 0.80 -14.02 -4.83
CA GLY A 294 -0.17 -13.63 -3.81
C GLY A 294 0.38 -12.75 -2.68
N SER A 295 1.66 -12.37 -2.73
CA SER A 295 2.22 -11.35 -1.82
C SER A 295 1.70 -9.96 -2.18
N ILE A 296 1.65 -9.05 -1.21
CA ILE A 296 1.36 -7.64 -1.48
C ILE A 296 2.68 -6.92 -1.79
N VAL A 297 2.70 -6.10 -2.83
CA VAL A 297 3.79 -5.16 -3.15
C VAL A 297 3.17 -3.77 -3.26
N GLY A 298 3.83 -2.77 -2.70
CA GLY A 298 3.28 -1.42 -2.72
C GLY A 298 4.28 -0.34 -2.33
N VAL A 299 3.78 0.89 -2.33
CA VAL A 299 4.47 2.09 -1.83
C VAL A 299 3.85 2.47 -0.49
N LEU A 300 4.66 2.48 0.55
CA LEU A 300 4.35 2.97 1.90
C LEU A 300 4.73 4.46 2.00
N SER A 301 3.84 5.25 2.58
CA SER A 301 4.04 6.66 2.97
C SER A 301 3.32 6.91 4.29
N SER A 302 3.39 8.14 4.79
CA SER A 302 2.53 8.63 5.86
C SER A 302 1.53 9.67 5.40
N ARG A 303 0.45 9.80 6.15
CA ARG A 303 -0.51 10.89 6.07
C ARG A 303 -0.73 11.46 7.46
N VAL A 304 -0.62 12.78 7.55
CA VAL A 304 -0.96 13.63 8.70
C VAL A 304 -2.31 14.28 8.44
N TRP A 305 -3.20 14.22 9.43
CA TRP A 305 -4.44 14.97 9.51
C TRP A 305 -4.29 16.08 10.55
N THR A 306 -4.76 17.28 10.19
CA THR A 306 -4.72 18.49 11.04
C THR A 306 -6.11 19.08 11.24
#